data_AF-A0A495FIQ0-F1
#
_entry.id   AF-A0A495FIQ0-F1
#
_cell.length_a   1.000
_cell.length_b   1.000
_cell.length_c   1.000
_cell.angle_alpha   90.00
_cell.angle_beta   90.00
_cell.angle_gamma   90.00
#
_symmetry.space_group_name_H-M   'P 1'
#
loop_
_entity.id
_entity.type
_entity.pdbx_description
1 polymer ?
#
loop_
_entity_poly.entity_id
_entity_poly.type
_entity_poly.pdbx_seq_one_letter_code
_entity_poly.pdbx_strand_id
1 'polypeptide(L)'
;MVLRARLVDLAGVLAALVCAGVAHAAVTEEHIQQPYPVRALPGETLRQALNAATPIAVDGQRFHGYTRWNVRWTFRWWREASGRCAITEVTTRLRTEVQLPELRSGTPAQQAVFDRYLSALSRHEQGHVQFGRDAAQAIDEGIAALPAAPDCAALERRANTLGHRLLREHAEREKQYDRGTRHGASQGARLE
;
A
#
# COMPACT_ATOMS: atom_id res chain seq x y z
N MET A 1 -62.48 -24.15 -47.64
CA MET A 1 -62.23 -22.89 -48.36
C MET A 1 -61.83 -21.82 -47.34
N VAL A 2 -60.52 -21.70 -47.13
CA VAL A 2 -59.70 -20.55 -46.68
C VAL A 2 -60.04 -19.68 -45.45
N LEU A 3 -58.94 -19.26 -44.78
CA LEU A 3 -58.66 -18.02 -44.02
C LEU A 3 -59.16 -17.99 -42.54
N ARG A 4 -58.43 -17.55 -41.49
CA ARG A 4 -57.09 -16.98 -41.24
C ARG A 4 -56.72 -17.25 -39.78
N ALA A 5 -55.50 -17.72 -39.51
CA ALA A 5 -54.91 -17.60 -38.17
C ALA A 5 -54.49 -16.13 -37.95
N ARG A 6 -54.95 -15.52 -36.85
CA ARG A 6 -54.46 -14.21 -36.42
C ARG A 6 -53.15 -14.43 -35.67
N LEU A 7 -52.05 -13.97 -36.24
CA LEU A 7 -50.76 -13.84 -35.57
C LEU A 7 -50.91 -12.79 -34.46
N VAL A 8 -50.46 -13.16 -33.26
CA VAL A 8 -50.34 -12.27 -32.11
C VAL A 8 -49.00 -11.57 -32.24
N ASP A 9 -49.00 -10.26 -32.45
CA ASP A 9 -47.78 -9.46 -32.42
C ASP A 9 -47.32 -9.29 -30.97
N LEU A 10 -46.40 -10.14 -30.52
CA LEU A 10 -45.57 -9.85 -29.34
C LEU A 10 -44.47 -8.88 -29.76
N ALA A 11 -44.65 -7.60 -29.47
CA ALA A 11 -43.56 -6.62 -29.50
C ALA A 11 -42.52 -7.00 -28.42
N GLY A 12 -41.45 -7.69 -28.83
CA GLY A 12 -40.32 -8.02 -27.98
C GLY A 12 -39.51 -6.75 -27.66
N VAL A 13 -39.51 -6.35 -26.38
CA VAL A 13 -38.59 -5.33 -25.87
C VAL A 13 -37.19 -5.96 -25.80
N LEU A 14 -36.30 -5.58 -26.73
CA LEU A 14 -34.87 -5.86 -26.60
C LEU A 14 -34.31 -4.94 -25.49
N ALA A 15 -34.11 -5.50 -24.29
CA ALA A 15 -33.29 -4.86 -23.28
C ALA A 15 -31.81 -4.93 -23.71
N ALA A 16 -31.28 -3.83 -24.25
CA ALA A 16 -29.86 -3.69 -24.51
C ALA A 16 -29.12 -3.65 -23.16
N LEU A 17 -28.40 -4.73 -22.80
CA LEU A 17 -27.42 -4.69 -21.73
C LEU A 17 -26.29 -3.74 -22.16
N VAL A 18 -26.29 -2.53 -21.63
CA VAL A 18 -25.13 -1.63 -21.68
C VAL A 18 -24.08 -2.22 -20.75
N CYS A 19 -23.12 -2.96 -21.31
CA CYS A 19 -21.90 -3.32 -20.60
C CYS A 19 -21.11 -2.02 -20.36
N ALA A 20 -21.36 -1.36 -19.22
CA ALA A 20 -20.44 -0.35 -18.71
C ALA A 20 -19.12 -1.08 -18.41
N GLY A 21 -18.11 -0.89 -19.28
CA GLY A 21 -16.79 -1.48 -19.07
C GLY A 21 -16.23 -0.97 -17.75
N VAL A 22 -16.12 -1.83 -16.75
CA VAL A 22 -15.47 -1.49 -15.49
C VAL A 22 -13.98 -1.34 -15.78
N ALA A 23 -13.39 -0.21 -15.35
CA ALA A 23 -11.96 -0.01 -15.51
C ALA A 23 -11.20 -1.14 -14.81
N HIS A 24 -10.22 -1.72 -15.50
CA HIS A 24 -9.36 -2.73 -14.88
C HIS A 24 -8.44 -2.06 -13.86
N ALA A 25 -8.39 -2.64 -12.66
CA ALA A 25 -7.59 -2.21 -11.52
C ALA A 25 -6.66 -3.36 -11.14
N ALA A 26 -5.36 -3.07 -10.98
CA ALA A 26 -4.35 -4.05 -10.56
C ALA A 26 -3.19 -3.37 -9.82
N VAL A 27 -2.95 -3.81 -8.59
CA VAL A 27 -1.77 -3.46 -7.81
C VAL A 27 -0.69 -4.53 -7.98
N THR A 28 0.53 -4.12 -8.32
CA THR A 28 1.71 -5.00 -8.27
C THR A 28 2.62 -4.61 -7.10
N GLU A 29 3.09 -5.58 -6.33
CA GLU A 29 3.96 -5.35 -5.17
C GLU A 29 5.40 -5.82 -5.40
N GLU A 30 6.37 -4.98 -5.03
CA GLU A 30 7.78 -5.34 -4.85
C GLU A 30 8.11 -5.19 -3.36
N HIS A 31 8.68 -6.24 -2.76
CA HIS A 31 9.02 -6.26 -1.34
C HIS A 31 10.50 -6.57 -1.15
N ILE A 32 11.20 -5.67 -0.48
CA ILE A 32 12.65 -5.74 -0.25
C ILE A 32 12.93 -5.85 1.24
N GLN A 33 13.75 -6.83 1.62
CA GLN A 33 14.31 -6.95 2.96
C GLN A 33 15.76 -6.47 2.92
N GLN A 34 16.16 -5.61 3.86
CA GLN A 34 17.51 -5.06 3.97
C GLN A 34 18.05 -5.22 5.40
N PRO A 35 18.42 -6.44 5.83
CA PRO A 35 18.91 -6.65 7.17
C PRO A 35 20.25 -5.93 7.41
N TYR A 36 20.50 -5.52 8.65
CA TYR A 36 21.80 -5.00 9.07
C TYR A 36 22.39 -5.83 10.23
N PRO A 37 23.71 -6.11 10.22
CA PRO A 37 24.31 -7.01 11.18
C PRO A 37 24.44 -6.36 12.57
N VAL A 38 24.15 -7.12 13.62
CA VAL A 38 24.38 -6.74 15.01
C VAL A 38 25.27 -7.77 15.68
N ARG A 39 26.31 -7.33 16.37
CA ARG A 39 27.19 -8.20 17.16
C ARG A 39 27.14 -7.73 18.61
N ALA A 40 26.54 -8.52 19.49
CA ALA A 40 26.51 -8.25 20.92
C ALA A 40 27.68 -8.97 21.60
N LEU A 41 28.46 -8.23 22.40
CA LEU A 41 29.57 -8.81 23.17
C LEU A 41 29.08 -9.38 24.51
N PRO A 42 29.79 -10.35 25.10
CA PRO A 42 29.54 -10.76 26.48
C PRO A 42 29.66 -9.56 27.44
N GLY A 43 28.67 -9.39 28.31
CA GLY A 43 28.60 -8.25 29.25
C GLY A 43 28.02 -6.95 28.67
N GLU A 44 27.84 -6.85 27.35
CA GLU A 44 27.15 -5.75 26.70
C GLU A 44 25.62 -5.96 26.74
N THR A 45 24.84 -4.91 26.96
CA THR A 45 23.38 -5.01 26.82
C THR A 45 22.98 -5.09 25.35
N LEU A 46 21.90 -5.81 25.03
CA LEU A 46 21.41 -5.90 23.66
C LEU A 46 21.03 -4.52 23.10
N ARG A 47 20.53 -3.63 23.95
CA ARG A 47 20.22 -2.23 23.60
C ARG A 47 21.46 -1.46 23.15
N GLN A 48 22.59 -1.60 23.84
CA GLN A 48 23.84 -0.97 23.45
C GLN A 48 24.32 -1.47 22.08
N ALA A 49 24.31 -2.80 21.88
CA ALA A 49 24.73 -3.42 20.63
C ALA A 49 23.87 -2.94 19.44
N LEU A 50 22.54 -2.89 19.62
CA LEU A 50 21.61 -2.42 18.58
C LEU A 50 21.76 -0.92 18.28
N ASN A 51 21.88 -0.10 19.33
CA ASN A 51 22.10 1.34 19.20
C ASN A 51 23.41 1.64 18.46
N ALA A 52 24.47 0.88 18.70
CA ALA A 52 25.76 1.03 18.04
C ALA A 52 25.71 0.58 16.57
N ALA A 53 25.02 -0.53 16.28
CA ALA A 53 24.98 -1.13 14.96
C ALA A 53 24.02 -0.47 13.96
N THR A 54 22.93 0.17 14.43
CA THR A 54 21.88 0.62 13.51
C THR A 54 22.36 1.68 12.50
N PRO A 55 22.12 1.49 11.19
CA PRO A 55 22.34 2.52 10.18
C PRO A 55 21.18 3.53 10.10
N ILE A 56 20.10 3.28 10.84
CA ILE A 56 18.83 4.00 10.70
C ILE A 56 18.88 5.26 11.56
N ALA A 57 18.82 6.41 10.92
CA ALA A 57 18.62 7.71 11.54
C ALA A 57 17.55 8.50 10.76
N VAL A 58 16.49 8.91 11.45
CA VAL A 58 15.39 9.71 10.89
C VAL A 58 15.22 10.93 11.79
N ASP A 59 15.29 12.13 11.20
CA ASP A 59 15.17 13.41 11.92
C ASP A 59 16.08 13.53 13.16
N GLY A 60 17.28 12.94 13.08
CA GLY A 60 18.27 12.94 14.18
C GLY A 60 18.02 11.87 15.26
N GLN A 61 16.93 11.11 15.19
CA GLN A 61 16.64 9.99 16.09
C GLN A 61 17.09 8.66 15.47
N ARG A 62 17.68 7.78 16.29
CA ARG A 62 18.06 6.42 15.90
C ARG A 62 16.91 5.44 16.16
N PHE A 63 16.70 4.52 15.24
CA PHE A 63 15.72 3.45 15.35
C PHE A 63 16.39 2.10 15.07
N HIS A 64 15.74 1.00 15.46
CA HIS A 64 16.25 -0.34 15.19
C HIS A 64 15.53 -1.03 14.03
N GLY A 65 14.34 -0.55 13.66
CA GLY A 65 13.58 -0.99 12.49
C GLY A 65 13.20 0.23 11.69
N TYR A 66 13.08 0.04 10.38
CA TYR A 66 12.57 1.07 9.49
C TYR A 66 11.92 0.46 8.27
N THR A 67 10.79 1.03 7.90
CA THR A 67 10.08 0.68 6.69
C THR A 67 9.91 1.93 5.83
N ARG A 68 10.21 1.80 4.54
CA ARG A 68 9.83 2.78 3.53
C ARG A 68 8.93 2.13 2.50
N TRP A 69 7.94 2.88 2.05
CA TRP A 69 7.08 2.45 0.94
C TRP A 69 6.91 3.58 -0.08
N ASN A 70 6.72 3.19 -1.34
CA ASN A 70 6.50 4.11 -2.45
C ASN A 70 5.41 3.54 -3.35
N VAL A 71 4.38 4.34 -3.59
CA VAL A 71 3.30 4.01 -4.54
C VAL A 71 3.49 4.85 -5.81
N ARG A 72 3.43 4.20 -6.96
CA ARG A 72 3.41 4.85 -8.28
C ARG A 72 2.21 4.33 -9.05
N TRP A 73 1.52 5.19 -9.78
CA TRP A 73 0.39 4.80 -10.61
C TRP A 73 0.51 5.35 -12.02
N THR A 74 -0.09 4.63 -12.95
CA THR A 74 -0.36 5.07 -14.32
C THR A 74 -1.77 4.65 -14.69
N PHE A 75 -2.42 5.35 -15.61
CA PHE A 75 -3.76 5.00 -16.06
C PHE A 75 -3.92 5.27 -17.56
N ARG A 76 -4.82 4.52 -18.19
CA ARG A 76 -5.28 4.76 -19.56
C ARG A 76 -6.69 5.32 -19.53
N TRP A 77 -7.02 6.08 -20.55
CA TRP A 77 -8.36 6.61 -20.74
C TRP A 77 -8.77 6.53 -22.21
N TRP A 78 -10.07 6.57 -22.44
CA TRP A 78 -10.66 6.64 -23.76
C TRP A 78 -11.57 7.86 -23.88
N ARG A 79 -11.59 8.48 -25.05
CA ARG A 79 -12.54 9.55 -25.38
C ARG A 79 -13.79 8.96 -26.01
N GLU A 80 -14.91 9.05 -25.30
CA GLU A 80 -16.22 8.63 -25.78
C GLU A 80 -16.70 9.49 -26.96
N ALA A 81 -17.67 8.98 -27.72
CA ALA A 81 -18.32 9.74 -28.79
C ALA A 81 -18.99 11.04 -28.29
N SER A 82 -19.35 11.09 -27.00
CA SER A 82 -19.87 12.28 -26.30
C SER A 82 -18.82 13.40 -26.15
N GLY A 83 -17.55 13.14 -26.47
CA GLY A 83 -16.42 14.03 -26.24
C GLY A 83 -15.81 13.90 -24.84
N ARG A 84 -16.51 13.24 -23.91
CA ARG A 84 -16.06 12.97 -22.53
C ARG A 84 -14.95 11.93 -22.51
N CYS A 85 -14.15 11.91 -21.45
CA CYS A 85 -13.09 10.92 -21.27
C CYS A 85 -13.32 10.11 -20.00
N ALA A 86 -13.14 8.80 -20.10
CA ALA A 86 -13.31 7.84 -19.00
C ALA A 86 -12.03 7.01 -18.80
N ILE A 87 -11.72 6.66 -17.55
CA ILE A 87 -10.62 5.74 -17.22
C ILE A 87 -11.00 4.35 -17.72
N THR A 88 -10.06 3.67 -18.37
CA THR A 88 -10.25 2.30 -18.87
C THR A 88 -9.38 1.29 -18.14
N GLU A 89 -8.23 1.73 -17.61
CA GLU A 89 -7.26 0.89 -16.94
C GLU A 89 -6.47 1.74 -15.93
N VAL A 90 -6.18 1.16 -14.77
CA VAL A 90 -5.24 1.68 -13.79
C VAL A 90 -4.22 0.61 -13.49
N THR A 91 -2.96 1.01 -13.38
CA THR A 91 -1.88 0.15 -12.92
C THR A 91 -1.17 0.87 -11.80
N THR A 92 -1.18 0.26 -10.61
CA THR A 92 -0.50 0.79 -9.44
C THR A 92 0.62 -0.14 -9.00
N ARG A 93 1.77 0.42 -8.66
CA ARG A 93 2.95 -0.30 -8.18
C ARG A 93 3.29 0.15 -6.78
N LEU A 94 3.33 -0.79 -5.86
CA LEU A 94 3.86 -0.59 -4.51
C LEU A 94 5.27 -1.17 -4.44
N ARG A 95 6.23 -0.37 -3.99
CA ARG A 95 7.53 -0.86 -3.54
C ARG A 95 7.65 -0.65 -2.04
N THR A 96 7.99 -1.70 -1.31
CA THR A 96 8.23 -1.66 0.14
C THR A 96 9.65 -2.13 0.43
N GLU A 97 10.30 -1.50 1.41
CA GLU A 97 11.60 -1.92 1.88
C GLU A 97 11.64 -1.87 3.41
N VAL A 98 11.93 -3.01 4.01
CA VAL A 98 11.99 -3.21 5.45
C VAL A 98 13.43 -3.47 5.85
N GLN A 99 13.95 -2.65 6.75
CA GLN A 99 15.28 -2.78 7.33
C GLN A 99 15.15 -3.17 8.80
N LEU A 100 15.71 -4.33 9.14
CA LEU A 100 15.64 -4.94 10.46
C LEU A 100 17.04 -5.38 10.93
N PRO A 101 17.27 -5.48 12.25
CA PRO A 101 18.54 -5.97 12.76
C PRO A 101 18.63 -7.48 12.56
N GLU A 102 19.84 -7.98 12.42
CA GLU A 102 20.12 -9.41 12.37
C GLU A 102 21.27 -9.73 13.33
N LEU A 103 20.96 -10.42 14.43
CA LEU A 103 21.96 -10.76 15.44
C LEU A 103 22.91 -11.84 14.91
N ARG A 104 24.18 -11.48 14.75
CA ARG A 104 25.26 -12.33 14.24
C ARG A 104 26.02 -13.06 15.33
N SER A 105 26.07 -12.46 16.52
CA SER A 105 26.73 -13.02 17.69
C SER A 105 26.10 -12.48 18.97
N GLY A 106 25.98 -13.34 19.98
CA GLY A 106 25.49 -13.00 21.31
C GLY A 106 25.46 -14.25 22.19
N THR A 107 25.33 -14.05 23.49
CA THR A 107 25.06 -15.13 24.45
C THR A 107 23.66 -15.71 24.24
N PRO A 108 23.37 -16.94 24.71
CA PRO A 108 22.02 -17.51 24.63
C PRO A 108 20.94 -16.62 25.26
N ALA A 109 21.27 -15.92 26.36
CA ALA A 109 20.37 -14.97 27.00
C ALA A 109 20.08 -13.76 26.11
N GLN A 110 21.11 -13.19 25.45
CA GLN A 110 20.94 -12.09 24.50
C GLN A 110 20.11 -12.53 23.28
N GLN A 111 20.34 -13.74 22.74
CA GLN A 111 19.56 -14.29 21.63
C GLN A 111 18.08 -14.39 22.00
N ALA A 112 17.75 -14.97 23.16
CA ALA A 112 16.36 -15.13 23.58
C ALA A 112 15.62 -13.78 23.75
N VAL A 113 16.32 -12.74 24.24
CA VAL A 113 15.76 -11.38 24.30
C VAL A 113 15.60 -10.80 22.89
N PHE A 114 16.59 -10.98 22.03
CA PHE A 114 16.57 -10.51 20.65
C PHE A 114 15.43 -11.11 19.84
N ASP A 115 15.15 -12.41 19.96
CA ASP A 115 14.08 -13.06 19.20
C ASP A 115 12.69 -12.49 19.55
N ARG A 116 12.42 -12.26 20.85
CA ARG A 116 11.18 -11.62 21.30
C ARG A 116 11.08 -10.17 20.81
N TYR A 117 12.18 -9.44 20.91
CA TYR A 117 12.26 -8.06 20.45
C TYR A 117 12.08 -7.94 18.94
N LEU A 118 12.78 -8.76 18.16
CA LEU A 118 12.73 -8.76 16.69
C LEU A 118 11.33 -9.15 16.19
N SER A 119 10.66 -10.12 16.83
CA SER A 119 9.28 -10.45 16.48
C SER A 119 8.34 -9.25 16.65
N ALA A 120 8.45 -8.53 17.77
CA ALA A 120 7.64 -7.35 18.03
C ALA A 120 7.97 -6.18 17.09
N LEU A 121 9.27 -5.94 16.83
CA LEU A 121 9.75 -4.93 15.91
C LEU A 121 9.30 -5.23 14.47
N SER A 122 9.47 -6.47 14.01
CA SER A 122 9.04 -6.90 12.69
C SER A 122 7.53 -6.71 12.51
N ARG A 123 6.71 -7.05 13.52
CA ARG A 123 5.27 -6.76 13.49
C ARG A 123 4.99 -5.26 13.35
N HIS A 124 5.74 -4.42 14.05
CA HIS A 124 5.59 -2.97 13.93
C HIS A 124 5.88 -2.49 12.50
N GLU A 125 7.01 -2.92 11.93
CA GLU A 125 7.42 -2.61 10.55
C GLU A 125 6.43 -3.14 9.50
N GLN A 126 5.85 -4.31 9.70
CA GLN A 126 4.82 -4.84 8.80
C GLN A 126 3.52 -4.03 8.85
N GLY A 127 3.27 -3.28 9.94
CA GLY A 127 2.20 -2.28 9.99
C GLY A 127 2.42 -1.15 8.98
N HIS A 128 3.65 -0.66 8.85
CA HIS A 128 4.02 0.34 7.84
C HIS A 128 3.87 -0.18 6.41
N VAL A 129 4.27 -1.44 6.16
CA VAL A 129 4.01 -2.12 4.88
C VAL A 129 2.52 -2.14 4.56
N GLN A 130 1.67 -2.41 5.55
CA GLN A 130 0.22 -2.43 5.35
C GLN A 130 -0.32 -1.04 4.97
N PHE A 131 0.18 0.05 5.54
CA PHE A 131 -0.20 1.40 5.09
C PHE A 131 0.15 1.65 3.62
N GLY A 132 1.30 1.16 3.15
CA GLY A 132 1.66 1.22 1.74
C GLY A 132 0.72 0.43 0.84
N ARG A 133 0.29 -0.77 1.27
CA ARG A 133 -0.72 -1.59 0.57
C ARG A 133 -2.07 -0.91 0.51
N ASP A 134 -2.54 -0.41 1.64
CA ASP A 134 -3.83 0.28 1.72
C ASP A 134 -3.83 1.54 0.83
N ALA A 135 -2.72 2.28 0.80
CA ALA A 135 -2.55 3.42 -0.08
C ALA A 135 -2.57 3.03 -1.56
N ALA A 136 -1.84 1.98 -1.94
CA ALA A 136 -1.83 1.49 -3.32
C ALA A 136 -3.21 1.05 -3.77
N GLN A 137 -3.92 0.26 -2.95
CA GLN A 137 -5.27 -0.20 -3.26
C GLN A 137 -6.26 0.96 -3.39
N ALA A 138 -6.24 1.90 -2.43
CA ALA A 138 -7.13 3.06 -2.46
C ALA A 138 -6.90 3.94 -3.70
N ILE A 139 -5.64 4.13 -4.11
CA ILE A 139 -5.29 4.89 -5.33
C ILE A 139 -5.81 4.16 -6.57
N ASP A 140 -5.57 2.86 -6.66
CA ASP A 140 -5.92 2.05 -7.83
C ASP A 140 -7.44 2.01 -8.05
N GLU A 141 -8.19 1.62 -7.02
CA GLU A 141 -9.65 1.58 -7.04
C GLU A 141 -10.27 2.97 -7.19
N GLY A 142 -9.71 3.96 -6.48
CA GLY A 142 -10.21 5.32 -6.49
C GLY A 142 -10.11 5.97 -7.87
N ILE A 143 -8.98 5.78 -8.58
CA ILE A 143 -8.81 6.29 -9.94
C ILE A 143 -9.70 5.51 -10.91
N ALA A 144 -9.79 4.18 -10.77
CA ALA A 144 -10.63 3.33 -11.63
C ALA A 144 -12.13 3.70 -11.54
N ALA A 145 -12.58 4.15 -10.37
CA ALA A 145 -13.95 4.55 -10.11
C ALA A 145 -14.28 6.01 -10.50
N LEU A 146 -13.33 6.77 -11.06
CA LEU A 146 -13.60 8.16 -11.42
C LEU A 146 -14.67 8.26 -12.53
N PRO A 147 -15.69 9.11 -12.36
CA PRO A 147 -16.66 9.34 -13.42
C PRO A 147 -16.00 10.02 -14.62
N ALA A 148 -16.54 9.77 -15.81
CA ALA A 148 -16.09 10.40 -17.03
C ALA A 148 -16.04 11.94 -16.89
N ALA A 149 -14.96 12.57 -17.33
CA ALA A 149 -14.78 14.02 -17.28
C ALA A 149 -15.15 14.69 -18.62
N PRO A 150 -15.43 16.00 -18.63
CA PRO A 150 -15.77 16.73 -19.87
C PRO A 150 -14.67 16.67 -20.94
N ASP A 151 -13.41 16.59 -20.51
CA ASP A 151 -12.24 16.44 -21.37
C ASP A 151 -11.16 15.62 -20.65
N CYS A 152 -10.19 15.13 -21.42
CA CYS A 152 -9.21 14.18 -20.91
C CYS A 152 -8.16 14.84 -20.01
N ALA A 153 -7.84 16.11 -20.25
CA ALA A 153 -6.92 16.86 -19.39
C ALA A 153 -7.54 17.08 -18.01
N ALA A 154 -8.85 17.33 -17.93
CA ALA A 154 -9.59 17.38 -16.69
C ALA A 154 -9.62 16.02 -15.97
N LEU A 155 -9.79 14.91 -16.70
CA LEU A 155 -9.73 13.57 -16.14
C LEU A 155 -8.35 13.29 -15.52
N GLU A 156 -7.27 13.56 -16.26
CA GLU A 156 -5.89 13.36 -15.80
C GLU A 156 -5.57 14.17 -14.55
N ARG A 157 -5.97 15.45 -14.51
CA ARG A 157 -5.80 16.30 -13.31
C ARG A 157 -6.56 15.73 -12.12
N ARG A 158 -7.80 15.26 -12.31
CA ARG A 158 -8.63 14.65 -11.25
C ARG A 158 -8.00 13.37 -10.72
N ALA A 159 -7.57 12.47 -11.61
CA ALA A 159 -6.92 11.21 -11.26
C ALA A 159 -5.64 11.43 -10.42
N ASN A 160 -4.75 12.30 -10.88
CA ASN A 160 -3.52 12.58 -10.13
C ASN A 160 -3.78 13.34 -8.82
N THR A 161 -4.74 14.27 -8.81
CA THR A 161 -5.13 14.96 -7.56
C THR A 161 -5.67 13.98 -6.54
N LEU A 162 -6.52 13.03 -6.96
CA LEU A 162 -7.03 11.95 -6.12
C LEU A 162 -5.89 11.07 -5.59
N GLY A 163 -5.03 10.58 -6.48
CA GLY A 163 -3.90 9.73 -6.11
C GLY A 163 -2.99 10.38 -5.08
N HIS A 164 -2.57 11.63 -5.31
CA HIS A 164 -1.73 12.37 -4.36
C HIS A 164 -2.44 12.68 -3.04
N ARG A 165 -3.76 12.90 -3.05
CA ARG A 165 -4.52 13.10 -1.81
C ARG A 165 -4.54 11.84 -0.96
N LEU A 166 -4.90 10.70 -1.55
CA LEU A 166 -4.94 9.40 -0.87
C LEU A 166 -3.56 9.02 -0.33
N LEU A 167 -2.50 9.25 -1.12
CA LEU A 167 -1.12 9.04 -0.68
C LEU A 167 -0.79 9.81 0.61
N ARG A 168 -1.13 11.11 0.66
CA ARG A 168 -0.91 11.94 1.87
C ARG A 168 -1.75 11.47 3.05
N GLU A 169 -3.02 11.11 2.82
CA GLU A 169 -3.91 10.62 3.88
C GLU A 169 -3.40 9.33 4.53
N HIS A 170 -2.82 8.42 3.75
CA HIS A 170 -2.19 7.20 4.30
C HIS A 170 -0.87 7.49 5.00
N ALA A 171 -0.02 8.36 4.46
CA ALA A 171 1.22 8.78 5.13
C ALA A 171 0.96 9.47 6.48
N GLU A 172 -0.10 10.28 6.59
CA GLU A 172 -0.48 10.87 7.90
C GLU A 172 -1.04 9.85 8.88
N ARG A 173 -1.78 8.83 8.41
CA ARG A 173 -2.23 7.71 9.27
C ARG A 173 -1.05 6.85 9.77
N GLU A 174 -0.06 6.61 8.94
CA GLU A 174 1.18 5.93 9.32
C GLU A 174 1.91 6.68 10.44
N LYS A 175 2.07 8.01 10.32
CA LYS A 175 2.64 8.84 11.39
C LYS A 175 1.84 8.74 12.70
N GLN A 176 0.51 8.65 12.61
CA GLN A 176 -0.34 8.44 13.78
C GLN A 176 -0.15 7.05 14.38
N TYR A 177 0.06 6.02 13.55
CA TYR A 177 0.38 4.67 13.99
C TYR A 177 1.70 4.63 14.78
N ASP A 178 2.74 5.31 14.31
CA ASP A 178 3.98 5.48 15.07
C ASP A 178 3.75 6.17 16.42
N ARG A 179 3.05 7.30 16.43
CA ARG A 179 2.75 8.02 17.68
C ARG A 179 1.94 7.17 18.66
N GLY A 180 0.89 6.49 18.17
CA GLY A 180 0.00 5.66 18.97
C GLY A 180 0.69 4.41 19.53
N THR A 181 1.59 3.81 18.75
CA THR A 181 2.37 2.65 19.19
C THR A 181 3.64 3.02 19.96
N ARG A 182 3.96 4.31 20.06
CA ARG A 182 5.26 4.81 20.55
C ARG A 182 6.41 4.15 19.78
N HIS A 183 6.33 4.17 18.45
CA HIS A 183 7.27 3.52 17.53
C HIS A 183 7.44 2.02 17.85
N GLY A 184 6.32 1.30 17.96
CA GLY A 184 6.30 -0.13 18.25
C GLY A 184 6.50 -0.51 19.72
N ALA A 185 6.86 0.45 20.58
CA ALA A 185 7.12 0.16 21.99
C ALA A 185 5.87 -0.39 22.71
N SER A 186 4.65 0.10 22.43
CA SER A 186 3.42 -0.49 22.99
C SER A 186 3.07 -1.86 22.41
N GLN A 187 3.69 -2.23 21.29
CA GLN A 187 3.58 -3.55 20.67
C GLN A 187 4.69 -4.49 21.14
N GLY A 188 5.44 -4.14 22.19
CA GLY A 188 6.49 -5.01 22.75
C GLY A 188 7.86 -4.86 22.12
N ALA A 189 8.06 -3.94 21.17
CA ALA A 189 9.40 -3.59 20.66
C ALA A 189 10.14 -2.72 21.69
N ARG A 190 10.38 -3.28 22.88
CA ARG A 190 11.13 -2.65 23.97
C ARG A 190 12.24 -3.56 24.42
N LEU A 191 13.36 -2.94 24.73
CA LEU A 191 14.45 -3.56 25.47
C LEU A 191 14.47 -2.94 26.85
N GLU A 192 14.83 -3.71 27.85
CA GLU A 192 15.16 -3.14 29.17
C GLU A 192 16.50 -2.39 29.11
#